data_AF-S6UER4-F1
#
_entry.id   AF-S6UER4-F1
#
_cell.length_a   1.000
_cell.length_b   1.000
_cell.length_c   1.000
_cell.angle_alpha   90.00
_cell.angle_beta   90.00
_cell.angle_gamma   90.00
#
_symmetry.space_group_name_H-M   'P 1'
#
loop_
_entity.id
_entity.type
_entity.pdbx_description
1 polymer ?
#
loop_
_entity_poly.entity_id
_entity_poly.type
_entity_poly.pdbx_seq_one_letter_code
_entity_poly.pdbx_strand_id
1 'polypeptide(L)' 'MLPRSLRPKPKNGRNEPAYLPEVLREVALHRGESQEDLARHSTACARAFFDLPTVQPTEDENLQLC' A
#
# COMPACT_ATOMS: atom_id res chain seq x y z
N MET A 1 -2.90 7.53 14.57
CA MET A 1 -2.08 8.62 13.97
C MET A 1 -2.40 8.69 12.48
N LEU A 2 -2.36 9.88 11.87
CA LEU A 2 -2.60 10.10 10.43
C LEU A 2 -1.33 10.60 9.74
N PRO A 3 -1.08 10.26 8.46
CA PRO A 3 -0.02 10.88 7.69
C PRO A 3 -0.23 12.40 7.62
N ARG A 4 0.79 13.18 7.98
CA ARG A 4 0.70 14.67 8.02
C ARG A 4 0.62 15.29 6.62
N SER A 5 1.14 14.58 5.64
CA SER A 5 1.18 14.91 4.22
C SER A 5 -0.14 14.62 3.48
N LEU A 6 -1.07 13.88 4.09
CA LEU A 6 -2.36 13.54 3.48
C LEU A 6 -3.23 14.79 3.24
N ARG A 7 -3.61 15.02 1.97
CA ARG A 7 -4.47 16.13 1.52
C ARG A 7 -5.52 15.61 0.53
N PRO A 8 -6.83 15.90 0.72
CA PRO A 8 -7.44 16.55 1.89
C PRO A 8 -7.43 15.64 3.13
N LYS A 9 -7.52 16.24 4.32
CA LYS A 9 -7.60 15.46 5.57
C LYS A 9 -8.97 14.77 5.66
N PRO A 10 -9.04 13.51 6.12
CA PRO A 10 -10.31 12.82 6.31
C PRO A 10 -11.16 13.50 7.37
N LYS A 11 -12.46 13.61 7.11
CA LYS A 11 -13.41 14.35 7.96
C LYS A 11 -13.49 13.83 9.40
N ASN A 12 -13.32 12.52 9.59
CA ASN A 12 -13.40 11.85 10.89
C ASN A 12 -12.03 11.67 11.56
N GLY A 13 -10.93 12.08 10.92
CA GLY A 13 -9.58 11.93 11.45
C GLY A 13 -9.09 10.49 11.66
N ARG A 14 -9.80 9.48 11.13
CA ARG A 14 -9.44 8.07 11.29
C ARG A 14 -8.38 7.66 10.29
N ASN A 15 -7.49 6.75 10.71
CA ASN A 15 -6.54 6.12 9.82
C ASN A 15 -7.18 4.87 9.20
N GLU A 16 -7.33 4.87 7.88
CA GLU A 16 -7.97 3.79 7.12
C GLU A 16 -6.94 3.13 6.17
N PRO A 17 -7.13 1.86 5.78
CA PRO A 17 -6.22 1.17 4.86
C PRO A 17 -5.98 1.90 3.54
N ALA A 18 -6.95 2.70 3.09
CA ALA A 18 -6.83 3.54 1.90
C ALA A 18 -5.68 4.56 1.95
N TYR A 19 -5.10 4.83 3.12
CA TYR A 19 -3.96 5.75 3.26
C TYR A 19 -2.59 5.06 3.21
N LEU A 20 -2.54 3.73 3.04
CA LEU A 20 -1.28 3.01 2.83
C LEU A 20 -0.45 3.52 1.64
N PRO A 21 -1.04 3.94 0.49
CA PRO A 21 -0.27 4.54 -0.59
C PRO A 21 0.51 5.79 -0.18
N GLU A 22 -0.01 6.58 0.77
CA GLU A 22 0.68 7.78 1.26
C GLU A 22 1.90 7.40 2.14
N VAL A 23 1.77 6.33 2.93
CA VAL A 23 2.89 5.77 3.69
C VAL A 23 3.94 5.20 2.74
N LEU A 24 3.52 4.46 1.71
CA LEU A 24 4.39 3.91 0.68
C LEU A 24 5.20 5.02 0.00
N ARG A 25 4.53 6.09 -0.44
CA ARG A 25 5.16 7.24 -1.09
C ARG A 25 6.24 7.87 -0.20
N GLU A 26 5.93 8.11 1.07
CA GLU A 26 6.85 8.79 2.00
C GLU A 26 8.06 7.92 2.35
N VAL A 27 7.86 6.61 2.56
CA VAL A 27 8.96 5.68 2.84
C VAL A 27 9.85 5.50 1.60
N ALA A 28 9.27 5.37 0.41
CA ALA A 28 10.03 5.27 -0.85
C ALA A 28 10.91 6.51 -1.06
N LEU A 29 10.34 7.70 -0.85
CA LEU A 29 11.05 8.98 -0.93
C LEU A 29 12.29 9.01 -0.03
N HIS A 30 12.15 8.59 1.23
CA HIS A 30 13.26 8.61 2.19
C HIS A 30 14.29 7.49 1.99
N ARG A 31 13.92 6.40 1.32
CA ARG A 31 14.83 5.29 1.01
C ARG A 31 15.54 5.45 -0.33
N GLY A 32 15.08 6.38 -1.19
CA GLY A 32 15.59 6.51 -2.55
C GLY A 32 15.24 5.31 -3.44
N GLU A 33 14.13 4.63 -3.15
CA GLU A 33 13.65 3.45 -3.87
C GLU A 33 12.35 3.77 -4.62
N SER A 34 12.01 2.97 -5.63
CA SER A 34 10.71 3.09 -6.30
C SER A 34 9.59 2.62 -5.36
N GLN A 35 8.39 3.19 -5.50
CA GLN A 35 7.22 2.72 -4.74
C GLN A 35 6.88 1.26 -5.07
N GLU A 36 7.12 0.81 -6.29
CA GLU A 36 6.86 -0.56 -6.73
C GLU A 36 7.80 -1.56 -6.04
N ASP A 37 9.10 -1.28 -6.04
CA ASP A 37 10.08 -2.15 -5.38
C ASP A 37 9.81 -2.22 -3.88
N LEU A 38 9.49 -1.07 -3.26
CA LEU A 38 9.13 -0.99 -1.86
C LEU A 38 7.88 -1.82 -1.53
N ALA A 39 6.84 -1.70 -2.35
CA ALA A 39 5.62 -2.49 -2.19
C ALA A 39 5.92 -4.00 -2.35
N ARG A 40 6.76 -4.38 -3.32
CA ARG A 40 7.12 -5.77 -3.58
C ARG A 40 7.82 -6.40 -2.39
N HIS A 41 8.91 -5.79 -1.90
CA HIS A 41 9.70 -6.38 -0.82
C HIS A 41 9.00 -6.28 0.55
N SER A 42 8.26 -5.21 0.83
CA SER A 42 7.50 -5.09 2.08
C SER A 42 6.37 -6.11 2.14
N THR A 43 5.67 -6.34 1.02
CA THR A 43 4.65 -7.39 0.89
C THR A 43 5.26 -8.77 1.07
N ALA A 44 6.38 -9.08 0.40
CA ALA A 44 7.06 -10.36 0.55
C ALA A 44 7.51 -10.62 2.00
N CYS A 45 8.06 -9.59 2.66
CA CYS A 45 8.45 -9.65 4.07
C CYS A 45 7.25 -9.92 4.99
N ALA A 46 6.15 -9.16 4.83
CA ALA A 46 4.95 -9.36 5.63
C ALA A 46 4.37 -10.77 5.44
N ARG A 47 4.36 -11.29 4.21
CA ARG A 47 3.91 -12.66 3.94
C ARG A 47 4.75 -13.71 4.65
N ALA A 48 6.06 -13.64 4.51
CA ALA A 48 6.97 -14.60 5.12
C ALA A 48 6.93 -14.53 6.65
N PHE A 49 6.79 -13.32 7.21
CA PHE A 49 6.80 -13.11 8.67
C PHE A 49 5.50 -13.53 9.35
N PHE A 50 4.35 -13.24 8.71
CA PHE A 50 3.03 -13.52 9.28
C PHE A 50 2.36 -14.77 8.68
N ASP A 51 3.07 -15.55 7.86
CA ASP A 51 2.56 -16.73 7.14
C ASP A 51 1.26 -16.44 6.35
N LEU A 52 1.26 -15.34 5.59
CA LEU A 52 0.07 -14.91 4.84
C LEU A 52 -0.03 -15.65 3.50
N PRO A 53 -1.25 -16.05 3.06
CA PRO A 53 -1.47 -16.74 1.80
C PRO A 53 -1.01 -15.87 0.63
N THR A 54 -0.64 -16.46 -0.52
CA THR A 54 -0.38 -15.69 -1.75
C THR A 54 -1.70 -15.17 -2.34
N VAL A 55 -1.73 -13.89 -2.69
CA VAL A 55 -2.87 -13.26 -3.36
C VAL A 55 -2.59 -13.44 -4.83
N GLN A 56 -3.32 -14.36 -5.45
CA GLN A 56 -3.46 -14.40 -6.90
C GLN A 56 -4.34 -13.20 -7.28
N PRO A 57 -4.00 -12.44 -8.34
CA PRO A 57 -4.95 -11.49 -8.90
C PRO A 57 -6.23 -12.25 -9.20
N THR A 58 -7.34 -11.85 -8.59
CA THR A 58 -8.66 -12.42 -8.90
C THR A 58 -8.97 -12.06 -10.36
N GLU A 59 -9.33 -13.06 -11.16
CA GLU A 59 -9.64 -12.92 -12.60
C GLU A 59 -10.72 -11.85 -12.88
N ASP A 60 -11.49 -11.47 -11.85
CA ASP A 60 -12.53 -10.44 -11.89
C ASP A 60 -12.04 -9.03 -12.24
N GLU A 61 -10.77 -8.67 -12.02
CA GLU A 61 -10.25 -7.34 -12.40
C GLU A 61 -9.84 -7.24 -13.88
N ASN A 62 -9.71 -8.38 -14.58
CA ASN A 62 -9.41 -8.42 -16.02
C ASN A 62 -10.67 -8.39 -16.90
N LEU A 63 -11.87 -8.42 -16.33
CA LEU A 63 -13.14 -8.41 -17.09
C LEU A 63 -13.76 -7.01 -17.29
N GLN A 64 -13.07 -5.93 -16.91
CA GLN A 64 -13.49 -4.56 -17.19
C GLN A 64 -12.58 -3.87 -18.21
N LEU A 65 -12.20 -4.59 -19.27
CA LEU A 65 -11.56 -4.01 -20.46
C LEU A 65 -12.04 -4.77 -21.73
N CYS A 66 -13.36 -4.77 -21.93
CA CYS A 66 -14.03 -5.05 -23.21
C CYS A 66 -15.14 -4.03 -23.40
#